data_AF-A0A7S2DHU4-F1
#
_entry.id   AF-A0A7S2DHU4-F1
#
_cell.length_a   1.000
_cell.length_b   1.000
_cell.length_c   1.000
_cell.angle_alpha   90.00
_cell.angle_beta   90.00
_cell.angle_gamma   90.00
#
_symmetry.space_group_name_H-M   'P 1'
#
loop_
_entity.id
_entity.type
_entity.pdbx_description
1 polymer ?
#
loop_
_entity_poly.entity_id
_entity_poly.type
_entity_poly.pdbx_seq_one_letter_code
_entity_poly.pdbx_strand_id
1 'polypeptide(L)'
;LGSAEGRRAAAALARRLLAERAAGVAPAHADYVATVPEPPPFHPLVTAWPDKLIDASRLMGRIYKEVTSQGSDILAELSEDEVFRDGRGLFPWALCAIWTRAFCLTGELGGLTLAMVPYLDLFNHWTPGNYDDALWSCRYEEQGESVVMVADRDVAVGEELTHLYNEAPDAALLCQYGIATAEPAMNMHNEACVEVSREVL
;
A
#
# COMPACT_ATOMS: atom_id res chain seq x y z
N LEU A 1 -2.66 -7.25 -4.65
CA LEU A 1 -1.78 -7.33 -5.85
C LEU A 1 -1.32 -8.76 -6.21
N GLY A 2 -1.66 -9.80 -5.42
CA GLY A 2 -1.13 -11.16 -5.65
C GLY A 2 -1.60 -11.87 -6.93
N SER A 3 -2.65 -11.40 -7.60
CA SER A 3 -3.11 -11.95 -8.88
C SER A 3 -2.36 -11.35 -10.07
N ALA A 4 -2.29 -12.08 -11.19
CA ALA A 4 -1.69 -11.56 -12.43
C ALA A 4 -2.41 -10.30 -12.94
N GLU A 5 -3.73 -10.23 -12.75
CA GLU A 5 -4.53 -9.04 -13.06
C GLU A 5 -4.18 -7.86 -12.17
N GLY A 6 -4.05 -8.08 -10.85
CA GLY A 6 -3.64 -7.04 -9.91
C GLY A 6 -2.25 -6.50 -10.21
N ARG A 7 -1.30 -7.37 -10.60
CA ARG A 7 0.04 -6.94 -11.03
C ARG A 7 0.00 -6.05 -12.27
N ARG A 8 -0.76 -6.45 -13.30
CA ARG A 8 -0.95 -5.62 -14.50
C ARG A 8 -1.61 -4.28 -14.20
N ALA A 9 -2.61 -4.26 -13.30
CA ALA A 9 -3.26 -3.04 -12.86
C ALA A 9 -2.27 -2.10 -12.14
N ALA A 10 -1.43 -2.64 -11.26
CA ALA A 10 -0.38 -1.87 -10.60
C ALA A 10 0.67 -1.33 -11.59
N ALA A 11 1.11 -2.14 -12.54
CA ALA A 11 2.03 -1.70 -13.59
C ALA A 11 1.42 -0.56 -14.43
N ALA A 12 0.16 -0.71 -14.87
CA ALA A 12 -0.54 0.31 -15.64
C ALA A 12 -0.68 1.63 -14.86
N LEU A 13 -1.05 1.57 -13.57
CA LEU A 13 -1.20 2.76 -12.73
C LEU A 13 0.16 3.42 -12.45
N ALA A 14 1.22 2.64 -12.23
CA ALA A 14 2.58 3.15 -12.07
C ALA A 14 3.08 3.85 -13.34
N ARG A 15 2.82 3.30 -14.54
CA ARG A 15 3.12 3.97 -15.82
C ARG A 15 2.39 5.31 -15.93
N ARG A 16 1.11 5.36 -15.54
CA ARG A 16 0.35 6.60 -15.56
C ARG A 16 0.97 7.64 -14.62
N LEU A 17 1.31 7.26 -13.40
CA LEU A 17 1.96 8.14 -12.43
C LEU A 17 3.31 8.69 -12.95
N LEU A 18 4.12 7.84 -13.58
CA LEU A 18 5.39 8.23 -14.21
C LEU A 18 5.18 9.20 -15.38
N ALA A 19 4.19 8.94 -16.24
CA ALA A 19 3.85 9.81 -17.36
C ALA A 19 3.39 11.19 -16.88
N GLU A 20 2.52 11.25 -15.86
CA GLU A 20 2.05 12.50 -15.27
C GLU A 20 3.22 13.28 -14.63
N ARG A 21 4.15 12.60 -13.95
CA ARG A 21 5.36 13.24 -13.41
C ARG A 21 6.30 13.77 -14.50
N ALA A 22 6.44 13.04 -15.61
CA ALA A 22 7.30 13.42 -16.72
C ALA A 22 6.72 14.57 -17.58
N ALA A 23 5.38 14.66 -17.69
CA ALA A 23 4.69 15.62 -18.55
C ALA A 23 4.76 17.09 -18.08
N GLY A 24 5.31 17.38 -16.89
CA GLY A 24 5.55 18.76 -16.42
C GLY A 24 4.28 19.45 -15.88
N VAL A 25 4.11 20.75 -16.16
CA VAL A 25 3.11 21.65 -15.48
C VAL A 25 1.68 21.55 -16.06
N ALA A 26 1.47 20.84 -17.17
CA ALA A 26 0.16 20.71 -17.85
C ALA A 26 -0.70 19.43 -17.61
N PRO A 27 -0.33 18.42 -16.80
CA PRO A 27 -1.21 17.28 -16.51
C PRO A 27 -2.40 17.66 -15.62
N ALA A 28 -3.53 16.97 -15.81
CA ALA A 28 -4.72 17.14 -14.98
C ALA A 28 -4.47 16.89 -13.48
N HIS A 29 -3.41 16.14 -13.13
CA HIS A 29 -3.09 15.74 -11.76
C HIS A 29 -1.71 16.23 -11.28
N ALA A 30 -1.11 17.23 -11.94
CA ALA A 30 0.24 17.70 -11.64
C ALA A 30 0.44 18.05 -10.15
N ASP A 31 -0.52 18.77 -9.57
CA ASP A 31 -0.48 19.19 -8.17
C ASP A 31 -0.48 17.98 -7.23
N TYR A 32 -1.33 16.98 -7.50
CA TYR A 32 -1.37 15.76 -6.71
C TYR A 32 -0.06 14.98 -6.81
N VAL A 33 0.45 14.78 -8.04
CA VAL A 33 1.71 14.05 -8.26
C VAL A 33 2.89 14.71 -7.55
N ALA A 34 2.90 16.05 -7.46
CA ALA A 34 3.91 16.80 -6.71
C ALA A 34 3.86 16.55 -5.19
N THR A 35 2.73 16.10 -4.65
CA THR A 35 2.57 15.75 -3.22
C THR A 35 2.87 14.29 -2.90
N VAL A 36 3.03 13.42 -3.90
CA VAL A 36 3.33 12.00 -3.67
C VAL A 36 4.72 11.88 -3.04
N PRO A 37 4.84 11.28 -1.84
CA PRO A 37 6.09 11.26 -1.11
C PRO A 37 7.15 10.38 -1.79
N GLU A 38 8.40 10.59 -1.41
CA GLU A 38 9.45 9.60 -1.66
C GLU A 38 9.12 8.30 -0.91
N PRO A 39 9.61 7.13 -1.38
CA PRO A 39 9.25 5.87 -0.77
C PRO A 39 9.68 5.78 0.69
N PRO A 40 8.95 5.02 1.54
CA PRO A 40 9.40 4.77 2.89
C PRO A 40 10.82 4.18 2.88
N PRO A 41 11.76 4.68 3.71
CA PRO A 41 13.17 4.30 3.63
C PRO A 41 13.41 2.82 3.91
N PHE A 42 12.47 2.16 4.59
CA PHE A 42 12.52 0.73 4.90
C PHE A 42 11.61 -0.12 4.00
N HIS A 43 11.04 0.43 2.92
CA HIS A 43 10.23 -0.39 2.02
C HIS A 43 11.12 -1.41 1.27
N PRO A 44 10.74 -2.71 1.21
CA PRO A 44 11.54 -3.77 0.57
C PRO A 44 11.89 -3.55 -0.91
N LEU A 45 11.13 -2.72 -1.62
CA LEU A 45 11.41 -2.37 -3.02
C LEU A 45 12.52 -1.32 -3.19
N VAL A 46 12.91 -0.67 -2.11
CA VAL A 46 13.85 0.47 -2.10
C VAL A 46 15.13 0.06 -1.38
N THR A 47 14.98 -0.61 -0.24
CA THR A 47 16.09 -1.00 0.63
C THR A 47 16.01 -2.48 0.90
N ALA A 48 17.06 -3.21 0.51
CA ALA A 48 17.20 -4.61 0.88
C ALA A 48 17.37 -4.74 2.39
N TRP A 49 16.60 -5.63 3.01
CA TRP A 49 16.64 -5.82 4.46
C TRP A 49 17.80 -6.75 4.86
N PRO A 50 18.40 -6.54 6.04
CA PRO A 50 19.36 -7.48 6.58
C PRO A 50 18.67 -8.80 6.94
N ASP A 51 19.37 -9.93 6.75
CA ASP A 51 18.85 -11.28 7.05
C ASP A 51 18.26 -11.39 8.46
N LYS A 52 18.87 -10.73 9.46
CA LYS A 52 18.35 -10.70 10.84
C LYS A 52 16.90 -10.20 10.94
N LEU A 53 16.50 -9.23 10.12
CA LEU A 53 15.13 -8.70 10.11
C LEU A 53 14.19 -9.65 9.36
N ILE A 54 14.64 -10.20 8.23
CA ILE A 54 13.90 -11.18 7.43
C ILE A 54 13.62 -12.45 8.25
N ASP A 55 14.61 -12.89 9.02
CA ASP A 55 14.59 -14.11 9.83
C ASP A 55 14.03 -13.87 11.26
N ALA A 56 13.64 -12.63 11.59
CA ALA A 56 13.08 -12.29 12.89
C ALA A 56 11.78 -13.07 13.18
N SER A 57 11.01 -13.36 12.13
CA SER A 57 9.91 -14.33 12.19
C SER A 57 9.69 -14.98 10.82
N ARG A 58 9.14 -16.19 10.81
CA ARG A 58 8.83 -16.90 9.55
C ARG A 58 7.78 -16.17 8.72
N LEU A 59 6.81 -15.55 9.39
CA LEU A 59 5.80 -14.74 8.71
C LEU A 59 6.45 -13.54 8.01
N MET A 60 7.37 -12.85 8.70
CA MET A 60 8.14 -11.74 8.14
C MET A 60 8.91 -12.18 6.90
N GLY A 61 9.70 -13.24 7.00
CA GLY A 61 10.49 -13.74 5.87
C GLY A 61 9.63 -14.19 4.68
N ARG A 62 8.45 -14.79 4.92
CA ARG A 62 7.50 -15.16 3.86
C ARG A 62 6.96 -13.92 3.15
N ILE A 63 6.44 -12.95 3.90
CA ILE A 63 5.84 -11.73 3.34
C ILE A 63 6.90 -10.89 2.62
N TYR A 64 8.10 -10.74 3.19
CA TYR A 64 9.20 -10.04 2.54
C TYR A 64 9.53 -10.64 1.17
N LYS A 65 9.65 -11.97 1.09
CA LYS A 65 9.89 -12.69 -0.19
C LYS A 65 8.74 -12.50 -1.17
N GLU A 66 7.50 -12.53 -0.69
CA GLU A 66 6.33 -12.31 -1.53
C GLU A 66 6.31 -10.88 -2.11
N VAL A 67 6.49 -9.87 -1.27
CA VAL A 67 6.50 -8.45 -1.68
C VAL A 67 7.64 -8.18 -2.66
N THR A 68 8.84 -8.65 -2.36
CA THR A 68 10.02 -8.45 -3.24
C THR A 68 9.89 -9.21 -4.56
N SER A 69 9.33 -10.41 -4.56
CA SER A 69 9.06 -11.18 -5.79
C SER A 69 8.00 -10.48 -6.65
N GLN A 70 6.86 -10.12 -6.07
CA GLN A 70 5.78 -9.43 -6.79
C GLN A 70 6.24 -8.08 -7.33
N GLY A 71 7.01 -7.33 -6.54
CA GLY A 71 7.57 -6.07 -6.99
C GLY A 71 8.60 -6.24 -8.09
N SER A 72 9.47 -7.24 -8.02
CA SER A 72 10.42 -7.55 -9.09
C SER A 72 9.72 -7.88 -10.41
N ASP A 73 8.63 -8.66 -10.36
CA ASP A 73 7.83 -8.98 -11.54
C ASP A 73 7.23 -7.71 -12.19
N ILE A 74 6.66 -6.82 -11.37
CA ILE A 74 6.07 -5.56 -11.86
C ILE A 74 7.15 -4.62 -12.40
N LEU A 75 8.28 -4.50 -11.71
CA LEU A 75 9.41 -3.67 -12.15
C LEU A 75 10.01 -4.18 -13.47
N ALA A 76 10.07 -5.50 -13.67
CA ALA A 76 10.47 -6.09 -14.93
C ALA A 76 9.51 -5.68 -16.05
N GLU A 77 8.20 -5.80 -15.83
CA GLU A 77 7.17 -5.34 -16.78
C GLU A 77 7.29 -3.84 -17.10
N LEU A 78 7.54 -2.99 -16.09
CA LEU A 78 7.76 -1.56 -16.29
C LEU A 78 9.01 -1.28 -17.13
N SER A 79 10.06 -2.07 -16.97
CA SER A 79 11.36 -1.89 -17.64
C SER A 79 11.40 -2.24 -19.12
N GLU A 80 10.43 -3.01 -19.60
CA GLU A 80 10.27 -3.32 -21.03
C GLU A 80 9.76 -2.12 -21.84
N ASP A 81 9.33 -1.04 -21.18
CA ASP A 81 8.74 0.13 -21.84
C ASP A 81 9.78 1.19 -22.18
N GLU A 82 10.04 1.32 -23.47
CA GLU A 82 11.04 2.24 -24.01
C GLU A 82 10.73 3.71 -23.71
N VAL A 83 9.46 4.07 -23.48
CA VAL A 83 9.04 5.44 -23.15
C VAL A 83 9.69 5.92 -21.84
N PHE A 84 9.97 5.00 -20.92
CA PHE A 84 10.54 5.31 -19.62
C PHE A 84 12.00 4.85 -19.46
N ARG A 85 12.71 4.62 -20.57
CA ARG A 85 14.10 4.14 -20.57
C ARG A 85 15.02 4.98 -19.68
N ASP A 86 14.85 6.31 -19.68
CA ASP A 86 15.66 7.25 -18.89
C ASP A 86 15.10 7.47 -17.47
N GLY A 87 13.86 7.04 -17.23
CA GLY A 87 13.13 7.16 -15.95
C GLY A 87 13.20 5.92 -15.05
N ARG A 88 13.98 4.89 -15.40
CA ARG A 88 14.04 3.62 -14.66
C ARG A 88 14.33 3.77 -13.16
N GLY A 89 15.08 4.81 -12.77
CA GLY A 89 15.34 5.11 -11.36
C GLY A 89 14.08 5.49 -10.56
N LEU A 90 13.00 5.90 -11.24
CA LEU A 90 11.71 6.28 -10.63
C LEU A 90 10.73 5.11 -10.52
N PHE A 91 11.02 3.93 -11.08
CA PHE A 91 10.07 2.81 -11.01
C PHE A 91 9.82 2.32 -9.59
N PRO A 92 10.85 2.15 -8.72
CA PRO A 92 10.60 1.82 -7.32
C PRO A 92 9.75 2.89 -6.63
N TRP A 93 9.96 4.17 -6.96
CA TRP A 93 9.12 5.26 -6.43
C TRP A 93 7.65 5.09 -6.83
N ALA A 94 7.37 4.96 -8.12
CA ALA A 94 6.00 4.86 -8.61
C ALA A 94 5.30 3.62 -8.06
N LEU A 95 5.99 2.47 -8.06
CA LEU A 95 5.43 1.23 -7.52
C LEU A 95 5.19 1.30 -6.01
N CYS A 96 6.10 1.88 -5.23
CA CYS A 96 5.87 2.10 -3.81
C CYS A 96 4.66 3.03 -3.57
N ALA A 97 4.52 4.10 -4.35
CA ALA A 97 3.36 4.98 -4.26
C ALA A 97 2.06 4.21 -4.53
N ILE A 98 2.02 3.35 -5.55
CA ILE A 98 0.85 2.51 -5.83
C ILE A 98 0.56 1.54 -4.68
N TRP A 99 1.59 0.84 -4.18
CA TRP A 99 1.41 -0.15 -3.12
C TRP A 99 0.85 0.47 -1.83
N THR A 100 1.35 1.65 -1.48
CA THR A 100 1.08 2.28 -0.20
C THR A 100 -0.14 3.20 -0.21
N ARG A 101 -0.60 3.65 -1.38
CA ARG A 101 -1.60 4.73 -1.49
C ARG A 101 -2.77 4.45 -2.44
N ALA A 102 -2.75 3.33 -3.16
CA ALA A 102 -3.84 3.00 -4.07
C ALA A 102 -4.99 2.27 -3.34
N PHE A 103 -6.21 2.55 -3.80
CA PHE A 103 -7.45 1.94 -3.36
C PHE A 103 -7.93 0.94 -4.40
N CYS A 104 -8.49 -0.17 -3.93
CA CYS A 104 -9.25 -1.09 -4.76
C CYS A 104 -10.71 -0.60 -4.77
N LEU A 105 -11.14 -0.10 -5.91
CA LEU A 105 -12.50 0.39 -6.16
C LEU A 105 -13.26 -0.64 -6.99
N THR A 106 -14.56 -0.76 -6.79
CA THR A 106 -15.42 -1.73 -7.48
C THR A 106 -16.11 -1.09 -8.69
N GLY A 107 -16.28 0.24 -8.67
CA GLY A 107 -16.96 1.01 -9.71
C GLY A 107 -18.43 0.60 -9.91
N GLU A 108 -19.15 1.32 -10.77
CA GLU A 108 -20.58 1.04 -11.02
C GLU A 108 -20.82 -0.31 -11.72
N LEU A 109 -19.82 -0.82 -12.46
CA LEU A 109 -19.92 -2.05 -13.25
C LEU A 109 -19.45 -3.30 -12.50
N GLY A 110 -19.08 -3.19 -11.22
CA GLY A 110 -18.66 -4.34 -10.41
C GLY A 110 -17.23 -4.85 -10.66
N GLY A 111 -16.44 -4.10 -11.44
CA GLY A 111 -15.07 -4.47 -11.82
C GLY A 111 -14.03 -3.84 -10.91
N LEU A 112 -13.17 -4.65 -10.29
CA LEU A 112 -12.10 -4.16 -9.43
C LEU A 112 -11.10 -3.30 -10.22
N THR A 113 -10.98 -2.04 -9.85
CA THR A 113 -10.08 -1.04 -10.41
C THR A 113 -9.15 -0.53 -9.33
N LEU A 114 -7.85 -0.50 -9.62
CA LEU A 114 -6.86 0.10 -8.74
C LEU A 114 -6.74 1.60 -9.08
N ALA A 115 -6.88 2.47 -8.09
CA ALA A 115 -6.83 3.92 -8.29
C ALA A 115 -6.08 4.62 -7.16
N MET A 116 -5.37 5.70 -7.47
CA MET A 116 -4.90 6.65 -6.47
C MET A 116 -5.98 7.72 -6.29
N VAL A 117 -6.43 7.95 -5.05
CA VAL A 117 -7.51 8.89 -4.76
C VAL A 117 -6.95 10.07 -3.96
N PRO A 118 -6.76 11.24 -4.60
CA PRO A 118 -6.21 12.40 -3.91
C PRO A 118 -7.00 12.76 -2.65
N TYR A 119 -6.30 13.26 -1.64
CA TYR A 119 -6.81 13.61 -0.31
C TYR A 119 -7.21 12.42 0.57
N LEU A 120 -7.81 11.38 0.01
CA LEU A 120 -8.15 10.16 0.77
C LEU A 120 -6.89 9.39 1.16
N ASP A 121 -5.87 9.39 0.31
CA ASP A 121 -4.58 8.75 0.56
C ASP A 121 -3.72 9.46 1.64
N LEU A 122 -4.16 10.61 2.14
CA LEU A 122 -3.49 11.34 3.23
C LEU A 122 -3.83 10.80 4.61
N PHE A 123 -4.92 10.02 4.74
CA PHE A 123 -5.32 9.44 6.01
C PHE A 123 -4.31 8.35 6.39
N ASN A 124 -3.91 8.30 7.66
CA ASN A 124 -2.97 7.28 8.14
C ASN A 124 -3.70 5.98 8.52
N HIS A 125 -2.95 4.88 8.50
CA HIS A 125 -3.39 3.61 9.06
C HIS A 125 -3.42 3.70 10.59
N TRP A 126 -4.49 3.20 11.21
CA TRP A 126 -4.52 3.04 12.65
C TRP A 126 -5.37 1.85 13.10
N THR A 127 -4.90 1.17 14.13
CA THR A 127 -5.62 0.12 14.86
C THR A 127 -5.61 0.46 16.36
N PRO A 128 -6.74 0.25 17.07
CA PRO A 128 -6.82 0.59 18.49
C PRO A 128 -5.95 -0.31 19.38
N GLY A 129 -5.57 0.20 20.55
CA GLY A 129 -4.83 -0.54 21.57
C GLY A 129 -5.67 -1.54 22.38
N ASN A 130 -6.99 -1.59 22.17
CA ASN A 130 -7.92 -2.50 22.85
C ASN A 130 -9.04 -2.93 21.88
N TYR A 131 -9.54 -4.16 22.04
CA TYR A 131 -10.68 -4.70 21.30
C TYR A 131 -12.00 -3.97 21.59
N ASP A 132 -12.09 -3.29 22.73
CA ASP A 132 -13.29 -2.54 23.14
C ASP A 132 -13.30 -1.10 22.60
N ASP A 133 -12.18 -0.60 22.10
CA ASP A 133 -12.10 0.75 21.55
C ASP A 133 -12.69 0.78 20.15
N ALA A 134 -13.35 1.90 19.81
CA ALA A 134 -13.86 2.10 18.47
C ALA A 134 -12.71 2.00 17.46
N LEU A 135 -12.94 1.18 16.45
CA LEU A 135 -12.08 1.01 15.29
C LEU A 135 -11.86 2.38 14.61
N TRP A 136 -10.76 2.53 13.87
CA TRP A 136 -10.32 3.70 13.07
C TRP A 136 -11.39 4.79 12.81
N SER A 137 -10.99 6.06 12.78
CA SER A 137 -11.99 7.14 12.75
C SER A 137 -12.86 7.17 11.47
N CYS A 138 -12.37 6.63 10.35
CA CYS A 138 -13.05 6.74 9.06
C CYS A 138 -12.94 5.49 8.18
N ARG A 139 -13.94 5.28 7.34
CA ARG A 139 -13.92 4.30 6.23
C ARG A 139 -14.23 5.00 4.91
N TYR A 140 -13.74 4.46 3.80
CA TYR A 140 -14.13 4.96 2.49
C TYR A 140 -15.38 4.22 1.98
N GLU A 141 -16.22 4.94 1.24
CA GLU A 141 -17.41 4.39 0.57
C GLU A 141 -17.44 4.88 -0.88
N GLU A 142 -17.84 4.01 -1.81
CA GLU A 142 -18.11 4.37 -3.20
C GLU A 142 -19.55 4.86 -3.34
N GLN A 143 -19.73 6.10 -3.79
CA GLN A 143 -21.02 6.75 -3.97
C GLN A 143 -21.16 7.28 -5.41
N GLY A 144 -21.73 6.46 -6.29
CA GLY A 144 -21.82 6.74 -7.72
C GLY A 144 -20.42 6.90 -8.34
N GLU A 145 -20.15 8.05 -8.94
CA GLU A 145 -18.85 8.38 -9.55
C GLU A 145 -17.82 8.94 -8.54
N SER A 146 -18.12 8.94 -7.24
CA SER A 146 -17.26 9.52 -6.20
C SER A 146 -16.84 8.50 -5.15
N VAL A 147 -15.67 8.72 -4.54
CA VAL A 147 -15.24 8.02 -3.33
C VAL A 147 -15.24 9.02 -2.20
N VAL A 148 -15.91 8.68 -1.11
CA VAL A 148 -16.02 9.55 0.07
C VAL A 148 -15.41 8.88 1.29
N MET A 149 -14.86 9.67 2.19
CA MET A 149 -14.40 9.22 3.49
C MET A 149 -15.47 9.58 4.53
N VAL A 150 -15.99 8.58 5.22
CA VAL A 150 -17.09 8.70 6.19
C VAL A 150 -16.54 8.42 7.58
N ALA A 151 -16.86 9.27 8.55
CA ALA A 151 -16.51 9.04 9.93
C ALA A 151 -17.34 7.87 10.51
N ASP A 152 -16.65 6.88 11.08
CA ASP A 152 -17.28 5.71 11.72
C ASP A 152 -17.72 5.99 13.17
N ARG A 153 -17.21 7.09 13.74
CA ARG A 153 -17.51 7.56 15.10
C ARG A 153 -17.36 9.07 15.20
N ASP A 154 -17.74 9.60 16.36
CA ASP A 154 -17.42 10.97 16.73
C ASP A 154 -15.90 11.16 16.79
N VAL A 155 -15.42 12.27 16.21
CA VAL A 155 -14.01 12.67 16.18
C VAL A 155 -13.87 14.01 16.89
N ALA A 156 -12.96 14.09 17.85
CA ALA A 156 -12.74 15.31 18.61
C ALA A 156 -12.00 16.38 17.79
N VAL A 157 -12.19 17.65 18.15
CA VAL A 157 -11.43 18.75 17.53
C VAL A 157 -9.94 18.57 17.83
N GLY A 158 -9.13 18.55 16.77
CA GLY A 158 -7.68 18.35 16.85
C GLY A 158 -7.24 16.89 16.87
N GLU A 159 -8.19 15.94 16.85
CA GLU A 159 -7.89 14.52 16.66
C GLU A 159 -7.54 14.23 15.20
N GLU A 160 -6.59 13.30 14.99
CA GLU A 160 -6.21 12.85 13.66
C GLU A 160 -7.30 11.97 13.03
N LEU A 161 -7.56 12.20 11.74
CA LEU A 161 -8.40 11.32 10.95
C LEU A 161 -7.57 10.16 10.37
N THR A 162 -7.92 8.95 10.77
CA THR A 162 -7.31 7.69 10.39
C THR A 162 -8.32 6.76 9.72
N HIS A 163 -7.84 5.84 8.89
CA HIS A 163 -8.63 4.74 8.33
C HIS A 163 -7.84 3.43 8.35
N LEU A 164 -8.52 2.31 8.15
CA LEU A 164 -7.83 1.03 7.99
C LEU A 164 -7.34 0.85 6.54
N TYR A 165 -6.02 0.78 6.35
CA TYR A 165 -5.44 0.47 5.03
C TYR A 165 -5.74 -0.96 4.59
N ASN A 166 -5.62 -1.91 5.52
CA ASN A 166 -5.84 -3.32 5.29
C ASN A 166 -6.00 -4.05 6.63
N GLU A 167 -6.80 -5.10 6.67
CA GLU A 167 -6.86 -6.07 7.77
C GLU A 167 -5.66 -7.01 7.65
N ALA A 168 -4.48 -6.54 8.06
CA ALA A 168 -3.23 -7.23 7.79
C ALA A 168 -2.32 -7.32 9.03
N PRO A 169 -1.50 -8.38 9.15
CA PRO A 169 -0.58 -8.51 10.26
C PRO A 169 0.53 -7.46 10.20
N ASP A 170 1.20 -7.23 11.32
CA ASP A 170 2.27 -6.23 11.43
C ASP A 170 3.40 -6.45 10.43
N ALA A 171 3.73 -7.72 10.17
CA ALA A 171 4.71 -8.09 9.18
C ALA A 171 4.29 -7.64 7.76
N ALA A 172 2.99 -7.66 7.43
CA ALA A 172 2.46 -7.14 6.18
C ALA A 172 2.48 -5.61 6.16
N LEU A 173 2.05 -4.95 7.23
CA LEU A 173 2.08 -3.49 7.32
C LEU A 173 3.50 -2.93 7.14
N LEU A 174 4.50 -3.56 7.77
CA LEU A 174 5.90 -3.17 7.60
C LEU A 174 6.41 -3.45 6.18
N CYS A 175 6.18 -4.66 5.64
CA CYS A 175 6.68 -5.02 4.32
C CYS A 175 6.00 -4.28 3.18
N GLN A 176 4.71 -3.96 3.28
CA GLN A 176 3.90 -3.41 2.20
C GLN A 176 3.71 -1.90 2.29
N TYR A 177 3.73 -1.34 3.49
CA TYR A 177 3.47 0.09 3.73
C TYR A 177 4.66 0.82 4.38
N GLY A 178 5.68 0.08 4.84
CA GLY A 178 6.78 0.67 5.60
C GLY A 178 6.38 1.13 7.00
N ILE A 179 5.24 0.65 7.50
CA ILE A 179 4.69 1.01 8.82
C ILE A 179 5.24 0.05 9.86
N ALA A 180 6.08 0.55 10.76
CA ALA A 180 6.54 -0.21 11.91
C ALA A 180 5.46 -0.28 12.98
N THR A 181 5.45 -1.37 13.74
CA THR A 181 4.66 -1.45 14.97
C THR A 181 5.14 -0.38 15.95
N ALA A 182 4.21 0.48 16.37
CA ALA A 182 4.47 1.46 17.40
C ALA A 182 3.43 1.31 18.50
N GLU A 183 3.92 1.10 19.73
CA GLU A 183 3.12 1.30 20.93
C GLU A 183 2.51 2.72 20.90
N PRO A 184 1.23 2.91 21.26
CA PRO A 184 0.34 1.98 21.97
C PRO A 184 -0.61 1.16 21.07
N ALA A 185 -0.41 1.13 19.75
CA ALA A 185 -1.34 0.44 18.84
C ALA A 185 -1.19 -1.09 18.98
N MET A 186 -2.29 -1.79 19.32
CA MET A 186 -2.37 -3.24 19.20
C MET A 186 -3.03 -3.56 17.86
N ASN A 187 -2.26 -4.10 16.91
CA ASN A 187 -2.87 -4.56 15.67
C ASN A 187 -3.74 -5.80 15.95
N MET A 188 -5.06 -5.62 15.95
CA MET A 188 -6.02 -6.72 16.16
C MET A 188 -6.05 -7.74 15.02
N HIS A 189 -5.50 -7.37 13.86
CA HIS A 189 -5.32 -8.26 12.70
C HIS A 189 -3.92 -8.90 12.70
N ASN A 190 -3.18 -8.82 13.81
CA ASN A 190 -1.87 -9.42 13.90
C ASN A 190 -1.97 -10.95 13.92
N GLU A 191 -1.06 -11.58 13.18
CA GLU A 191 -1.03 -13.02 13.00
C GLU A 191 0.38 -13.55 13.30
N ALA A 192 0.44 -14.79 13.74
CA ALA A 192 1.67 -15.56 13.84
C ALA A 192 1.59 -16.79 12.95
N CYS A 193 2.72 -17.15 12.32
CA CYS A 193 2.81 -18.37 11.51
C CYS A 193 3.27 -19.55 12.36
N VAL A 194 2.47 -20.63 12.39
CA VAL A 194 2.84 -21.92 12.98
C VAL A 194 3.04 -22.93 11.87
N GLU A 195 4.21 -23.56 11.81
CA GLU A 195 4.45 -24.67 10.89
C GLU A 195 4.01 -25.97 11.55
N VAL A 196 3.06 -26.66 10.92
CA VAL A 196 2.68 -28.01 11.30
C VAL A 196 3.43 -28.97 10.39
N SER A 197 4.38 -29.73 10.95
CA SER A 197 5.09 -30.74 10.17
C SER A 197 4.14 -31.87 9.79
N ARG A 198 4.33 -32.44 8.60
CA ARG A 198 3.56 -33.61 8.12
C ARG A 198 3.71 -34.85 9.00
N GLU A 199 4.68 -34.87 9.91
CA GLU A 199 4.87 -35.99 10.86
C GLU A 199 3.88 -35.93 12.04
N VAL A 200 3.14 -34.83 12.19
CA VAL A 200 2.18 -34.60 13.27
C VAL A 200 0.71 -34.64 12.77
N LEU A 201 0.50 -34.81 11.47
CA LEU A 201 -0.81 -34.96 10.81
C LEU A 201 -1.02 -36.40 10.32
#